data_AF-A0A9R1VK17-F1
#
_entry.id   AF-A0A9R1VK17-F1
#
_cell.length_a   1.000
_cell.length_b   1.000
_cell.length_c   1.000
_cell.angle_alpha   90.00
_cell.angle_beta   90.00
_cell.angle_gamma   90.00
#
_symmetry.space_group_name_H-M   'P 1'
#
loop_
_entity.id
_entity.type
_entity.pdbx_description
1 polymer ?
#
loop_
_entity_poly.entity_id
_entity_poly.type
_entity_poly.pdbx_seq_one_letter_code
_entity_poly.pdbx_strand_id
1 'polypeptide(L)'
;MSDGHPTLFTIKLHHGGEFTKFPNVNYIEGTVTYVDMVDIEVFSIHKMDAIMKGLGYSVRPVIYYHFRVPKVDMHFGLRALGNDDDVLNLAHYVKEKNR
;
A
#
# COMPACT_ATOMS: atom_id res chain seq x y z
N MET A 1 -18.36 22.95 -9.97
CA MET A 1 -17.12 23.20 -9.23
C MET A 1 -16.66 21.84 -8.76
N SER A 2 -15.77 21.19 -9.49
CA SER A 2 -15.22 19.90 -9.08
C SER A 2 -14.12 20.20 -8.09
N ASP A 3 -14.43 20.14 -6.81
CA ASP A 3 -13.41 20.09 -5.75
C ASP A 3 -12.77 18.70 -5.79
N GLY A 4 -12.16 18.39 -6.95
CA GLY A 4 -11.51 17.14 -7.22
C GLY A 4 -10.21 17.17 -6.46
N HIS A 5 -10.08 16.30 -5.47
CA HIS A 5 -8.80 16.01 -4.85
C HIS A 5 -8.18 14.82 -5.61
N PRO A 6 -7.57 15.00 -6.81
CA PRO A 6 -7.09 13.88 -7.63
C PRO A 6 -5.92 13.13 -6.97
N THR A 7 -5.40 13.66 -5.88
CA THR A 7 -4.28 13.10 -5.12
C THR A 7 -4.74 12.25 -3.93
N LEU A 8 -6.03 12.32 -3.56
CA LEU A 8 -6.58 11.50 -2.50
C LEU A 8 -6.86 10.08 -2.98
N PHE A 9 -6.51 9.10 -2.14
CA PHE A 9 -6.79 7.70 -2.36
C PHE A 9 -7.04 6.95 -1.04
N THR A 10 -7.63 5.77 -1.17
CA THR A 10 -7.83 4.84 -0.06
C THR A 10 -6.81 3.70 -0.16
N ILE A 11 -6.14 3.40 0.94
CA ILE A 11 -5.30 2.21 1.08
C ILE A 11 -6.18 1.07 1.61
N LYS A 12 -6.27 -0.02 0.85
CA LYS A 12 -6.72 -1.32 1.37
C LYS A 12 -5.51 -2.07 1.89
N LEU A 13 -5.26 -1.99 3.20
CA LEU A 13 -4.09 -2.55 3.85
C LEU A 13 -4.37 -3.99 4.30
N HIS A 14 -3.59 -4.93 3.77
CA HIS A 14 -3.55 -6.31 4.25
C HIS A 14 -2.39 -6.45 5.24
N HIS A 15 -2.66 -6.90 6.47
CA HIS A 15 -1.65 -7.00 7.53
C HIS A 15 -1.89 -8.18 8.48
N GLY A 16 -0.87 -8.57 9.26
CA GLY A 16 -0.97 -9.63 10.27
C GLY A 16 -1.02 -11.07 9.75
N GLY A 17 -0.96 -11.26 8.43
CA GLY A 17 -0.85 -12.55 7.77
C GLY A 17 0.45 -12.72 6.99
N GLU A 18 0.48 -13.69 6.08
CA GLU A 18 1.67 -14.04 5.30
C GLU A 18 1.36 -14.32 3.82
N PHE A 19 2.41 -14.30 2.99
CA PHE A 19 2.32 -14.73 1.61
C PHE A 19 2.56 -16.24 1.49
N THR A 20 1.70 -16.93 0.72
CA THR A 20 1.94 -18.32 0.32
C THR A 20 3.10 -18.42 -0.68
N LYS A 21 3.67 -19.63 -0.81
CA LYS A 21 4.79 -19.90 -1.71
C LYS A 21 4.36 -19.93 -3.18
N PHE A 22 5.34 -19.66 -4.05
CA PHE A 22 5.23 -19.83 -5.51
C PHE A 22 4.75 -21.25 -5.87
N PRO A 23 3.94 -21.44 -6.93
CA PRO A 23 3.48 -20.44 -7.91
C PRO A 23 2.20 -19.68 -7.53
N ASN A 24 1.51 -20.07 -6.46
CA ASN A 24 0.19 -19.49 -6.14
C ASN A 24 0.30 -18.51 -4.99
N VAL A 25 0.97 -17.38 -5.21
CA VAL A 25 1.18 -16.34 -4.20
C VAL A 25 -0.18 -15.70 -3.84
N ASN A 26 -0.59 -15.87 -2.59
CA ASN A 26 -1.82 -15.40 -1.95
C ASN A 26 -1.45 -14.79 -0.58
N TYR A 27 -2.19 -13.79 -0.13
CA TYR A 27 -2.03 -13.24 1.21
C TYR A 27 -3.11 -13.86 2.10
N ILE A 28 -2.69 -14.66 3.07
CA ILE A 28 -3.59 -15.49 3.88
C ILE A 28 -3.46 -15.14 5.36
N GLU A 29 -4.49 -15.52 6.13
CA GLU A 29 -4.54 -15.40 7.60
C GLU A 29 -4.39 -13.97 8.17
N GLY A 30 -4.41 -12.96 7.30
CA GLY A 30 -4.33 -11.56 7.70
C GLY A 30 -5.69 -10.89 7.84
N THR A 31 -5.63 -9.65 8.33
CA THR A 31 -6.76 -8.72 8.45
C THR A 31 -6.68 -7.64 7.37
N VAL A 32 -7.83 -7.08 7.00
CA VAL A 32 -7.93 -5.95 6.10
C VAL A 32 -8.39 -4.70 6.86
N THR A 33 -7.60 -3.63 6.74
CA THR A 33 -7.95 -2.30 7.23
C THR A 33 -8.02 -1.33 6.05
N TYR A 34 -8.99 -0.40 6.07
CA TYR A 34 -9.08 0.68 5.09
C TYR A 34 -8.57 1.98 5.71
N VAL A 35 -7.67 2.67 5.01
CA VAL A 35 -7.16 3.99 5.39
C VAL A 35 -7.56 4.97 4.30
N ASP A 36 -8.55 5.79 4.59
CA ASP A 36 -9.10 6.79 3.69
C ASP A 36 -8.37 8.14 3.77
N MET A 37 -8.64 9.01 2.80
CA MET A 37 -8.13 10.38 2.75
C MET A 37 -6.59 10.46 2.81
N VAL A 38 -5.91 9.51 2.19
CA VAL A 38 -4.45 9.55 2.03
C VAL A 38 -4.12 10.40 0.83
N ASP A 39 -3.30 11.43 1.00
CA ASP A 39 -2.83 12.27 -0.09
C ASP A 39 -1.48 11.78 -0.61
N ILE A 40 -1.43 11.38 -1.87
CA ILE A 40 -0.25 10.80 -2.51
C ILE A 40 0.90 11.80 -2.67
N GLU A 41 0.65 13.12 -2.68
CA GLU A 41 1.73 14.12 -2.81
C GLU A 41 2.55 14.29 -1.53
N VAL A 42 1.99 13.90 -0.38
CA VAL A 42 2.65 13.97 0.94
C VAL A 42 2.82 12.58 1.56
N PHE A 43 2.48 11.53 0.83
CA PHE A 43 2.64 10.16 1.27
C PHE A 43 4.12 9.78 1.32
N SER A 44 4.51 9.02 2.34
CA SER A 44 5.87 8.49 2.50
C SER A 44 5.83 7.16 3.23
N ILE A 45 6.94 6.43 3.20
CA ILE A 45 7.04 5.15 3.90
C ILE A 45 6.82 5.31 5.42
N HIS A 46 7.23 6.43 5.99
CA HIS A 46 7.01 6.74 7.41
C HIS A 46 5.52 6.85 7.78
N LYS A 47 4.66 7.20 6.81
CA LYS A 47 3.20 7.17 7.01
C LYS A 47 2.71 5.74 7.22
N MET A 48 3.28 4.76 6.53
CA MET A 48 2.95 3.34 6.73
C MET A 48 3.36 2.87 8.12
N ASP A 49 4.55 3.25 8.60
CA ASP A 49 4.99 2.92 9.95
C ASP A 49 4.06 3.51 11.03
N ALA A 50 3.60 4.75 10.81
CA ALA A 50 2.63 5.39 11.70
C ALA A 50 1.27 4.66 11.69
N ILE A 51 0.80 4.21 10.52
CA ILE A 51 -0.43 3.41 10.38
C ILE A 51 -0.27 2.07 11.13
N MET A 52 0.82 1.34 10.91
CA MET A 52 1.08 0.05 11.57
C MET A 52 1.19 0.20 13.09
N LYS A 53 1.86 1.24 13.57
CA LYS A 53 1.92 1.57 14.99
C LYS A 53 0.53 1.86 15.57
N GLY A 54 -0.30 2.61 14.84
CA GLY A 54 -1.69 2.89 15.22
C GLY A 54 -2.56 1.63 15.30
N LEU A 55 -2.24 0.60 14.53
CA LEU A 55 -2.88 -0.73 14.57
C LEU A 55 -2.33 -1.64 15.67
N GLY A 56 -1.38 -1.16 16.48
CA GLY A 56 -0.82 -1.91 17.61
C GLY A 56 0.39 -2.78 17.27
N TYR A 57 0.94 -2.70 16.07
CA TYR A 57 2.16 -3.42 15.71
C TYR A 57 3.40 -2.69 16.24
N SER A 58 4.35 -3.46 16.79
CA SER A 58 5.69 -2.93 17.07
C SER A 58 6.44 -2.75 15.77
N VAL A 59 6.92 -1.53 15.50
CA VAL A 59 7.79 -1.20 14.35
C VAL A 59 9.23 -1.74 14.49
N ARG A 60 9.44 -2.70 15.40
CA ARG A 60 10.66 -3.48 15.54
C ARG A 60 10.22 -4.95 15.51
N PRO A 61 10.60 -5.76 14.52
CA PRO A 61 11.58 -5.55 13.44
C PRO A 61 11.04 -4.73 12.25
N VAL A 62 11.94 -4.43 11.29
CA VAL A 62 11.64 -3.77 10.02
C VAL A 62 10.42 -4.39 9.35
N ILE A 63 9.40 -3.57 9.05
CA ILE A 63 8.21 -3.99 8.30
C ILE A 63 8.50 -3.77 6.82
N TYR A 64 8.29 -4.80 6.00
CA TYR A 64 8.45 -4.73 4.55
C TYR A 64 7.09 -4.57 3.88
N TYR A 65 6.83 -3.38 3.33
CA TYR A 65 5.58 -3.09 2.64
C TYR A 65 5.69 -3.42 1.16
N HIS A 66 4.56 -3.82 0.59
CA HIS A 66 4.41 -4.06 -0.84
C HIS A 66 3.06 -3.50 -1.29
N PHE A 67 2.99 -3.01 -2.52
CA PHE A 67 1.73 -2.69 -3.17
C PHE A 67 1.49 -3.60 -4.38
N ARG A 68 0.22 -3.76 -4.76
CA ARG A 68 -0.17 -4.50 -5.96
C ARG A 68 -0.51 -3.53 -7.08
N VAL A 69 0.13 -3.69 -8.23
CA VAL A 69 -0.19 -2.95 -9.45
C VAL A 69 -1.67 -3.19 -9.82
N PRO A 70 -2.44 -2.13 -10.14
CA PRO A 70 -3.84 -2.28 -10.52
C PRO A 70 -4.02 -3.22 -11.73
N LYS A 71 -5.06 -4.07 -11.68
CA LYS A 71 -5.43 -5.02 -12.75
C LYS A 71 -4.39 -6.09 -13.09
N VAL A 72 -3.29 -6.16 -12.35
CA VAL A 72 -2.31 -7.25 -12.43
C VAL A 72 -2.57 -8.22 -11.28
N ASP A 73 -2.47 -9.51 -11.54
CA ASP A 73 -2.57 -10.53 -10.51
C ASP A 73 -1.43 -10.38 -9.48
N MET A 74 -1.60 -11.00 -8.31
CA MET A 74 -0.64 -10.80 -7.23
C MET A 74 0.72 -11.46 -7.48
N HIS A 75 0.78 -12.49 -8.32
CA HIS A 75 2.02 -13.18 -8.65
C HIS A 75 2.96 -12.28 -9.46
N PHE A 76 2.43 -11.53 -10.43
CA PHE A 76 3.23 -10.64 -11.28
C PHE A 76 3.18 -9.16 -10.85
N GLY A 77 2.17 -8.78 -10.08
CA GLY A 77 1.85 -7.39 -9.77
C GLY A 77 2.38 -6.85 -8.44
N LEU A 78 3.01 -7.68 -7.60
CA LEU A 78 3.54 -7.23 -6.31
C LEU A 78 4.83 -6.40 -6.52
N ARG A 79 4.91 -5.23 -5.89
CA ARG A 79 6.06 -4.31 -5.94
C ARG A 79 6.43 -3.89 -4.54
N ALA A 80 7.73 -3.69 -4.30
CA ALA A 80 8.21 -3.17 -3.03
C ALA A 80 7.66 -1.75 -2.79
N LEU A 81 7.50 -1.40 -1.52
CA LEU A 81 7.23 -0.06 -1.04
C LEU A 81 8.12 0.17 0.17
N GLY A 82 9.34 0.66 -0.05
CA GLY A 82 10.33 0.82 1.01
C GLY A 82 11.12 2.11 0.98
N ASN A 83 11.08 2.85 -0.13
CA ASN A 83 11.83 4.09 -0.33
C ASN A 83 11.02 5.10 -1.18
N ASP A 84 11.62 6.28 -1.41
CA ASP A 84 10.97 7.36 -2.15
C ASP A 84 10.72 7.01 -3.63
N ASP A 85 11.62 6.25 -4.28
CA ASP A 85 11.42 5.80 -5.67
C ASP A 85 10.22 4.85 -5.79
N ASP A 86 10.02 3.97 -4.81
CA ASP A 86 8.84 3.09 -4.75
C ASP A 86 7.55 3.90 -4.54
N VAL A 87 7.61 4.96 -3.73
CA VAL A 87 6.48 5.89 -3.53
C VAL A 87 6.15 6.64 -4.82
N LEU A 88 7.16 7.10 -5.57
CA LEU A 88 6.96 7.72 -6.87
C LEU A 88 6.32 6.75 -7.87
N ASN A 89 6.71 5.47 -7.82
CA ASN A 89 6.09 4.41 -8.62
C ASN A 89 4.61 4.19 -8.25
N LEU A 90 4.30 4.09 -6.95
CA LEU A 90 2.92 4.04 -6.47
C LEU A 90 2.11 5.26 -6.94
N ALA A 91 2.71 6.46 -6.88
CA ALA A 91 2.06 7.71 -7.26
C ALA A 91 1.65 7.75 -8.73
N HIS A 92 2.44 7.16 -9.63
CA HIS A 92 2.09 7.00 -11.03
C HIS A 92 0.73 6.30 -11.18
N TYR A 93 0.53 5.16 -10.51
CA TYR A 93 -0.71 4.39 -10.61
C TYR A 93 -1.92 5.08 -9.95
N VAL A 94 -1.72 5.79 -8.84
CA VAL A 94 -2.80 6.57 -8.20
C VAL A 94 -3.27 7.69 -9.14
N LYS A 95 -2.32 8.43 -9.73
CA LYS A 95 -2.62 9.55 -10.63
C LYS A 95 -3.24 9.10 -11.95
N GLU A 96 -2.83 7.96 -12.51
CA GLU A 96 -3.46 7.39 -13.71
C GLU A 96 -4.91 6.96 -13.48
N LYS A 97 -5.23 6.41 -12.30
CA LYS A 97 -6.59 5.95 -11.98
C LYS A 97 -7.57 7.11 -11.75
N ASN A 98 -7.08 8.25 -11.28
CA ASN A 98 -7.88 9.42 -10.94
C ASN A 98 -8.04 10.42 -12.10
N ARG A 99 -7.54 10.06 -13.30
CA ARG A 99 -7.79 10.77 -14.57
C ARG A 99 -8.95 10.15 -15.31
#